data_AF-A0A7X6PYM4-F1
#
_entry.id   AF-A0A7X6PYM4-F1
#
_cell.length_a   1.000
_cell.length_b   1.000
_cell.length_c   1.000
_cell.angle_alpha   90.00
_cell.angle_beta   90.00
_cell.angle_gamma   90.00
#
_symmetry.space_group_name_H-M   'P 1'
#
loop_
_entity.id
_entity.type
_entity.pdbx_description
1 polymer ?
#
loop_
_entity_poly.entity_id
_entity_poly.type
_entity_poly.pdbx_seq_one_letter_code
_entity_poly.pdbx_strand_id
1 'polypeptide(L)'
;MKKLVLILALLLMFVGCSNSAEGLPITSANEVQQQLDQDASLIVVIGQSTCSACLQYRPVLREVVTNYDVKLAYVELDKDKAKDVNELVDRHLHEANSTPTTYVFKDGER
;
A
#
# COMPACT_ATOMS: atom_id res chain seq x y z
N MET A 1 32.15 -13.67 29.89
CA MET A 1 30.90 -12.96 30.30
C MET A 1 30.61 -11.73 29.43
N LYS A 2 31.56 -10.80 29.22
CA LYS A 2 31.35 -9.58 28.40
C LYS A 2 30.97 -9.85 26.92
N LYS A 3 31.56 -10.89 26.32
CA LYS A 3 31.28 -11.29 24.92
C LYS A 3 29.89 -11.92 24.72
N LEU A 4 29.35 -12.60 25.74
CA LEU A 4 28.00 -13.19 25.72
C LEU A 4 26.91 -12.13 25.85
N VAL A 5 27.15 -11.09 26.65
CA VAL A 5 26.25 -9.93 26.78
C VAL A 5 26.15 -9.16 25.46
N LEU A 6 27.27 -9.02 24.73
CA LEU A 6 27.31 -8.37 23.42
C LEU A 6 26.52 -9.13 22.35
N ILE A 7 26.58 -10.46 22.35
CA ILE A 7 25.84 -11.30 21.40
C ILE A 7 24.33 -11.28 21.71
N LEU A 8 23.95 -11.27 22.99
CA LEU A 8 22.55 -11.18 23.41
C LEU A 8 21.93 -9.82 23.08
N ALA A 9 22.70 -8.73 23.22
CA ALA A 9 22.30 -7.39 22.81
C ALA A 9 22.14 -7.24 21.29
N LEU A 10 22.93 -7.97 20.50
CA LEU A 10 22.82 -7.99 19.04
C LEU A 10 21.59 -8.78 18.56
N LEU A 11 21.22 -9.86 19.25
CA LEU A 11 20.02 -10.65 18.94
C LEU A 11 18.72 -9.90 19.24
N LEU A 12 18.72 -9.02 20.25
CA LEU A 12 17.56 -8.20 20.60
C LEU A 12 17.19 -7.16 19.52
N MET A 13 18.12 -6.84 18.59
CA MET A 13 17.82 -5.95 17.46
C MET A 13 17.05 -6.64 16.32
N PHE A 14 16.95 -7.97 16.32
CA PHE A 14 16.16 -8.73 15.35
C PHE A 14 14.73 -9.05 15.85
N VAL A 15 14.36 -8.60 17.05
CA VAL A 15 12.95 -8.59 17.47
C VAL A 15 12.32 -7.41 16.76
N GLY A 16 11.91 -7.66 15.51
CA GLY A 16 11.30 -6.66 14.65
C GLY A 16 10.14 -5.98 15.38
N CYS A 17 10.10 -4.66 15.26
CA CYS A 17 8.90 -3.90 15.58
C CYS A 17 7.77 -4.45 14.70
N SER A 18 6.93 -5.33 15.26
CA SER A 18 5.58 -5.52 14.72
C SER A 18 4.82 -4.22 15.03
N ASN A 19 5.05 -3.20 14.20
CA ASN A 19 4.13 -2.09 14.12
C ASN A 19 2.83 -2.70 13.61
N SER A 20 1.91 -2.98 14.53
CA SER A 20 0.50 -3.06 14.20
C SER A 20 0.15 -1.69 13.60
N ALA A 21 0.28 -1.58 12.27
CA ALA A 21 -0.10 -0.39 11.55
C ALA A 21 -1.63 -0.34 11.60
N GLU A 22 -2.13 0.27 12.67
CA GLU A 22 -3.51 0.70 12.85
C GLU A 22 -3.80 1.77 11.80
N GLY A 23 -3.99 1.35 10.55
CA GLY A 23 -4.19 2.26 9.43
C GLY A 23 -4.06 1.53 8.10
N LEU A 24 -5.09 1.66 7.26
CA LEU A 24 -4.98 1.34 5.84
C LEU A 24 -3.85 2.22 5.26
N PRO A 25 -2.74 1.66 4.75
CA PRO A 25 -1.63 2.46 4.26
C PRO A 25 -2.06 3.31 3.07
N ILE A 26 -2.14 4.62 3.30
CA ILE A 26 -2.34 5.61 2.24
C ILE A 26 -0.98 5.83 1.59
N THR A 27 -0.88 5.56 0.29
CA THR A 27 0.36 5.63 -0.48
C THR A 27 0.16 6.65 -1.60
N SER A 28 1.19 7.43 -1.89
CA SER A 28 1.12 8.42 -2.98
C SER A 28 1.10 7.73 -4.34
N ALA A 29 0.46 8.37 -5.33
CA ALA A 29 0.39 7.88 -6.69
C ALA A 29 1.79 7.67 -7.31
N ASN A 30 2.72 8.59 -7.05
CA ASN A 30 4.11 8.49 -7.50
C ASN A 30 4.82 7.27 -6.90
N GLU A 31 4.64 7.02 -5.60
CA GLU A 31 5.25 5.87 -4.95
C GLU A 31 4.68 4.55 -5.49
N VAL A 32 3.36 4.47 -5.71
CA VAL A 32 2.75 3.30 -6.35
C VAL A 32 3.30 3.11 -7.76
N GLN A 33 3.39 4.17 -8.56
CA GLN A 33 3.97 4.13 -9.90
C GLN A 33 5.41 3.60 -9.88
N GLN A 34 6.26 4.07 -8.96
CA GLN A 34 7.64 3.59 -8.83
C GLN A 34 7.71 2.11 -8.45
N GLN A 35 6.80 1.62 -7.60
CA GLN A 35 6.74 0.21 -7.24
C GLN A 35 6.32 -0.65 -8.43
N LEU A 36 5.31 -0.22 -9.20
CA LEU A 36 4.86 -0.93 -10.40
C LEU A 36 5.92 -0.93 -11.51
N ASP A 37 6.63 0.19 -11.68
CA ASP A 37 7.77 0.29 -12.62
C ASP A 37 8.96 -0.62 -12.22
N GLN A 38 8.93 -1.19 -11.02
CA GLN A 38 9.91 -2.16 -10.50
C GLN A 38 9.32 -3.57 -10.36
N ASP A 39 8.26 -3.87 -11.11
CA ASP A 39 7.60 -5.17 -11.17
C ASP A 39 7.08 -5.66 -9.81
N ALA A 40 6.66 -4.76 -8.93
CA ALA A 40 6.17 -5.15 -7.62
C ALA A 40 4.83 -5.89 -7.71
N SER A 41 4.72 -7.01 -6.97
CA SER A 41 3.45 -7.65 -6.64
C SER A 41 2.75 -6.85 -5.53
N LEU A 42 1.66 -6.14 -5.86
CA LEU A 42 0.88 -5.38 -4.87
C LEU A 42 -0.59 -5.19 -5.28
N ILE A 43 -1.46 -5.01 -4.28
CA ILE A 43 -2.85 -4.63 -4.47
C ILE A 43 -2.94 -3.11 -4.47
N VAL A 44 -3.37 -2.51 -5.56
CA VAL A 44 -3.60 -1.06 -5.65
C VAL A 44 -5.09 -0.80 -5.54
N VAL A 45 -5.49 0.03 -4.58
CA VAL A 45 -6.87 0.53 -4.50
C VAL A 45 -6.87 2.03 -4.68
N ILE A 46 -7.62 2.51 -5.67
CA ILE A 46 -7.82 3.95 -5.87
C ILE A 46 -9.16 4.38 -5.29
N GLY A 47 -9.19 5.54 -4.64
CA GLY A 47 -10.39 6.09 -4.02
C GLY A 47 -10.36 7.61 -3.92
N GLN A 48 -11.43 8.19 -3.38
CA GLN A 48 -11.51 9.62 -3.08
C GLN A 48 -11.96 9.84 -1.64
N SER A 49 -11.50 10.91 -1.00
CA SER A 49 -11.76 11.20 0.42
C SER A 49 -13.24 11.47 0.73
N THR A 50 -14.01 11.93 -0.27
CA THR A 50 -15.45 12.26 -0.16
C THR A 50 -16.37 11.20 -0.76
N CYS A 51 -15.82 10.13 -1.33
CA CYS A 51 -16.59 9.06 -1.97
C CYS A 51 -17.19 8.11 -0.91
N SER A 52 -18.52 8.04 -0.83
CA SER A 52 -19.22 7.24 0.19
C SER A 52 -18.88 5.75 0.11
N ALA A 53 -18.85 5.17 -1.09
CA ALA A 53 -18.45 3.78 -1.33
C ALA A 53 -17.00 3.53 -0.89
N CYS A 54 -16.10 4.47 -1.13
CA CYS A 54 -14.70 4.40 -0.74
C CYS A 54 -14.59 4.37 0.79
N LEU A 55 -15.29 5.27 1.49
CA LEU A 55 -15.33 5.31 2.95
C LEU A 55 -15.87 4.01 3.56
N GLN A 56 -16.87 3.39 2.93
CA GLN A 56 -17.41 2.09 3.35
C GLN A 56 -16.47 0.92 3.06
N TYR A 57 -15.64 1.00 2.02
CA TYR A 57 -14.71 -0.06 1.65
C TYR A 57 -13.42 -0.06 2.48
N ARG A 58 -12.97 1.11 2.95
CA ARG A 58 -11.72 1.24 3.75
C ARG A 58 -11.65 0.33 4.99
N PRO A 59 -12.73 0.15 5.79
CA PRO A 59 -12.73 -0.83 6.88
C PRO A 59 -12.49 -2.26 6.42
N VAL A 60 -13.08 -2.67 5.30
CA VAL A 60 -12.87 -4.01 4.70
C VAL A 60 -11.40 -4.18 4.30
N LEU A 61 -10.82 -3.18 3.64
CA LEU A 61 -9.40 -3.22 3.28
C LEU A 61 -8.49 -3.28 4.52
N ARG A 62 -8.87 -2.61 5.61
CA ARG A 62 -8.16 -2.70 6.89
C ARG A 62 -8.19 -4.12 7.43
N GLU A 63 -9.36 -4.76 7.45
CA GLU A 63 -9.46 -6.17 7.85
C GLU A 63 -8.61 -7.08 6.96
N VAL A 64 -8.54 -6.81 5.65
CA VAL A 64 -7.69 -7.58 4.72
C VAL A 64 -6.21 -7.45 5.08
N VAL A 65 -5.68 -6.22 5.23
CA VAL A 65 -4.25 -6.04 5.58
C VAL A 65 -3.90 -6.49 7.00
N THR A 66 -4.88 -6.52 7.91
CA THR A 66 -4.68 -7.02 9.28
C THR A 66 -4.66 -8.55 9.33
N ASN A 67 -5.53 -9.22 8.57
CA ASN A 67 -5.70 -10.67 8.66
C ASN A 67 -4.86 -11.46 7.65
N TYR A 68 -4.42 -10.83 6.56
CA TYR A 68 -3.66 -11.48 5.50
C TYR A 68 -2.35 -10.73 5.28
N ASP A 69 -1.27 -11.49 5.05
CA ASP A 69 0.02 -10.95 4.66
C ASP A 69 -0.02 -10.52 3.17
N VAL A 70 -0.63 -9.37 2.92
CA VAL A 70 -0.76 -8.78 1.59
C VAL A 70 -0.15 -7.38 1.55
N LYS A 71 0.57 -7.09 0.47
CA LYS A 71 1.05 -5.74 0.17
C LYS A 71 -0.06 -4.96 -0.52
N LEU A 72 -0.66 -4.01 0.19
CA LEU A 72 -1.73 -3.15 -0.33
C LEU A 72 -1.32 -1.68 -0.28
N ALA A 73 -1.60 -0.95 -1.34
CA ALA A 73 -1.48 0.51 -1.42
C ALA A 73 -2.85 1.12 -1.71
N TYR A 74 -3.29 2.06 -0.87
CA TYR A 74 -4.50 2.84 -1.12
C TYR A 74 -4.12 4.26 -1.55
N VAL A 75 -4.58 4.70 -2.72
CA VAL A 75 -4.30 6.02 -3.29
C VAL A 75 -5.55 6.90 -3.22
N GLU A 76 -5.46 8.04 -2.52
CA GLU A 76 -6.51 9.06 -2.49
C GLU A 76 -6.34 10.07 -3.63
N LEU A 77 -7.05 9.85 -4.72
CA LEU A 77 -6.89 10.60 -5.97
C LEU A 77 -7.11 12.12 -5.80
N ASP A 78 -8.04 12.53 -4.93
CA ASP A 78 -8.39 13.92 -4.67
C ASP A 78 -7.48 14.62 -3.65
N LYS A 79 -6.57 13.86 -3.01
CA LYS A 79 -5.60 14.37 -2.03
C LYS A 79 -4.17 14.37 -2.53
N ASP A 80 -3.93 13.76 -3.70
CA ASP A 80 -2.61 13.65 -4.30
C ASP A 80 -2.39 14.70 -5.40
N LYS A 81 -1.18 14.76 -5.93
CA LYS A 81 -0.81 15.63 -7.05
C LYS A 81 -1.47 15.10 -8.32
N ALA A 82 -2.29 15.94 -8.95
CA ALA A 82 -2.99 15.58 -10.19
C ALA A 82 -2.06 15.04 -11.29
N LYS A 83 -0.82 15.57 -11.39
CA LYS A 83 0.19 15.07 -12.33
C LYS A 83 0.52 13.59 -12.06
N ASP A 84 0.86 13.27 -10.82
CA ASP A 84 1.29 11.92 -10.43
C ASP A 84 0.11 10.93 -10.51
N VAL A 85 -1.11 11.38 -10.19
CA VAL A 85 -2.34 10.62 -10.37
C VAL A 85 -2.58 10.29 -11.85
N ASN A 86 -2.46 11.29 -12.73
CA ASN A 86 -2.65 11.09 -14.16
C ASN A 86 -1.60 10.12 -14.72
N GLU A 87 -0.33 10.26 -14.34
CA GLU A 87 0.73 9.34 -14.78
C GLU A 87 0.47 7.90 -14.31
N LEU A 88 0.03 7.69 -13.06
CA LEU A 88 -0.33 6.37 -12.56
C LEU A 88 -1.52 5.78 -13.34
N VAL A 89 -2.58 6.56 -13.55
CA VAL A 89 -3.78 6.10 -14.27
C VAL A 89 -3.48 5.78 -15.73
N ASP A 90 -2.77 6.67 -16.41
CA ASP A 90 -2.45 6.56 -17.83
C ASP A 90 -1.43 5.45 -18.14
N ARG A 91 -0.65 4.98 -17.17
CA ARG A 91 0.36 3.93 -17.40
C ARG A 91 -0.07 2.57 -16.90
N HIS A 92 -0.82 2.51 -15.80
CA HIS A 92 -1.05 1.28 -15.06
C HIS A 92 -2.53 0.96 -14.80
N LEU A 93 -3.41 1.97 -14.78
CA LEU A 93 -4.81 1.81 -14.34
C LEU A 93 -5.83 2.19 -15.42
N HIS A 94 -5.58 1.85 -16.69
CA HIS A 94 -6.37 2.28 -17.84
C HIS A 94 -7.89 2.00 -17.78
N GLU A 95 -8.36 1.10 -16.91
CA GLU A 95 -9.78 0.76 -16.73
C GLU A 95 -10.44 1.52 -15.57
N ALA A 96 -9.71 2.44 -14.94
CA ALA A 96 -10.18 3.20 -13.79
C ALA A 96 -11.20 4.26 -14.24
N ASN A 97 -12.48 3.89 -14.24
CA ASN A 97 -13.58 4.79 -14.59
C ASN A 97 -14.45 5.19 -13.39
N SER A 98 -14.19 4.63 -12.21
CA SER A 98 -14.96 4.85 -10.99
C SER A 98 -14.12 4.57 -9.74
N THR A 99 -14.61 5.02 -8.59
CA THR A 99 -14.00 4.75 -7.28
C THR A 99 -15.01 4.14 -6.30
N PRO A 100 -14.58 3.25 -5.39
CA PRO A 100 -13.23 2.67 -5.35
C PRO A 100 -13.04 1.63 -6.47
N THR A 101 -11.81 1.50 -6.98
CA THR A 101 -11.42 0.43 -7.91
C THR A 101 -10.18 -0.27 -7.36
N THR A 102 -10.17 -1.61 -7.42
CA THR A 102 -9.06 -2.44 -6.97
C THR A 102 -8.39 -3.11 -8.16
N TYR A 103 -7.06 -3.03 -8.19
CA TYR A 103 -6.18 -3.72 -9.11
C TYR A 103 -5.27 -4.64 -8.32
N VAL A 104 -4.99 -5.81 -8.87
CA VAL A 104 -4.04 -6.76 -8.30
C VAL A 104 -2.90 -6.89 -9.30
N PHE A 105 -1.71 -6.48 -8.90
CA PHE A 105 -0.51 -6.65 -9.69
C PHE A 105 0.28 -7.84 -9.16
N LYS A 106 0.79 -8.66 -10.07
CA LYS A 106 1.70 -9.76 -9.78
C LYS A 106 2.89 -9.65 -10.73
N ASP A 107 4.07 -9.46 -10.14
CA ASP A 107 5.34 -9.35 -10.87
C ASP A 107 5.28 -8.27 -11.98
N GLY A 108 4.64 -7.12 -11.69
CA GLY A 108 4.44 -6.02 -12.63
C GLY A 108 3.28 -6.20 -13.61
N GLU A 109 2.72 -7.41 -13.71
CA GLU A 109 1.60 -7.73 -14.60
C GLU A 109 0.25 -7.62 -13.88
N ARG A 110 -0.81 -7.33 -14.64
CA ARG A 110 -2.16 -7.03 -14.16
C ARG A 110 -3.15 -8.15 -14.45
#